data_AF-A0A821PW88-F1
#
_entry.id   AF-A0A821PW88-F1
#
_cell.length_a   1.000
_cell.length_b   1.000
_cell.length_c   1.000
_cell.angle_alpha   90.00
_cell.angle_beta   90.00
_cell.angle_gamma   90.00
#
_symmetry.space_group_name_H-M   'P 1'
#
loop_
_entity.id
_entity.type
_entity.pdbx_description
1 polymer ?
#
loop_
_entity_poly.entity_id
_entity_poly.type
_entity_poly.pdbx_seq_one_letter_code
_entity_poly.pdbx_strand_id
1 'polypeptide(L)'
;MRTWPRSAASGIYEDRMQLLERGCSYLNSAAYNIVKDKPSDFMRKHRYFDMVIFLLQSQSTIYCAIPKVATKTLLTVMHYVHYRDVSNHINTNWINVDIYRARIEQHANISVLVNEVRQIGIEISKTKEPLSLASFIQMYLDLLQYGRIDDVSPVKPVNPWRVGPENMFPYLVLKSLSNFSDVFSPSYTRFLFVRHPFERLASAYKERIATLEKDRVWPEHTYDNLRKQICVRHLRRGSHKILLMRKQCEEVIPSFEQFLRYILINTNTPDGISRMDFHWQPYSTICQVCKLKYNFIGKYETFDEDVKYLLKRFNLSDWNFGKQRNNESSYSTWKYQQMYSSLPNDLICQLKYLYAGDFYLFNYRFEDYINRPKLVCTLNSKIKNPDW
;
A
#
# COMPACT_ATOMS: atom_id res chain seq x y z
N MET A 1 -27.33 6.87 4.97
CA MET A 1 -25.87 6.64 5.07
C MET A 1 -25.59 5.97 6.39
N ARG A 2 -24.98 4.78 6.41
CA ARG A 2 -24.56 4.13 7.68
C ARG A 2 -23.28 4.82 8.17
N THR A 3 -23.42 5.80 9.05
CA THR A 3 -22.28 6.34 9.81
C THR A 3 -21.66 5.21 10.63
N TRP A 4 -20.33 5.16 10.70
CA TRP A 4 -19.68 4.32 11.71
C TRP A 4 -20.12 4.85 13.07
N PRO A 5 -20.74 4.03 13.93
CA PRO A 5 -21.01 4.48 15.29
C PRO A 5 -19.68 4.87 15.93
N ARG A 6 -19.64 6.04 16.57
CA ARG A 6 -18.54 6.44 17.45
C ARG A 6 -18.46 5.56 18.72
N SER A 7 -19.21 4.46 18.80
CA SER A 7 -19.38 3.69 20.02
C SER A 7 -19.19 2.19 19.78
N ALA A 8 -18.32 1.62 20.62
CA ALA A 8 -18.05 0.20 20.85
C ALA A 8 -17.19 -0.55 19.82
N ALA A 9 -16.20 0.11 19.23
CA ALA A 9 -14.99 -0.61 18.81
C ALA A 9 -14.22 -0.97 20.10
N SER A 10 -13.68 -2.19 20.22
CA SER A 10 -12.84 -2.61 21.36
C SER A 10 -11.88 -1.51 21.78
N GLY A 11 -11.66 -1.27 23.08
CA GLY A 11 -10.91 -0.12 23.63
C GLY A 11 -9.61 0.23 22.88
N ILE A 12 -8.92 -0.78 22.34
CA ILE A 12 -7.75 -0.65 21.47
C ILE A 12 -7.94 0.31 20.27
N TYR A 13 -9.08 0.28 19.57
CA TYR A 13 -9.30 1.14 18.41
C TYR A 13 -9.63 2.57 18.80
N GLU A 14 -10.37 2.75 19.90
CA GLU A 14 -10.65 4.06 20.46
C GLU A 14 -9.36 4.73 20.92
N ASP A 15 -8.49 3.99 21.61
CA ASP A 15 -7.16 4.45 22.01
C ASP A 15 -6.32 4.88 20.80
N ARG A 16 -6.32 4.09 19.71
CA ARG A 16 -5.62 4.46 18.46
C ARG A 16 -6.15 5.76 17.88
N MET A 17 -7.46 6.01 17.90
CA MET A 17 -8.04 7.24 17.36
C MET A 17 -7.74 8.44 18.27
N GLN A 18 -7.84 8.29 19.59
CA GLN A 18 -7.50 9.36 20.54
C GLN A 18 -6.02 9.78 20.42
N LEU A 19 -5.12 8.79 20.27
CA LEU A 19 -3.70 9.06 20.02
C LEU A 19 -3.50 9.84 18.71
N LEU A 20 -4.23 9.47 17.65
CA LEU A 20 -4.16 10.17 16.37
C LEU A 20 -4.64 11.62 16.48
N GLU A 21 -5.77 11.87 17.16
CA GLU A 21 -6.31 13.22 17.36
C GLU A 21 -5.35 14.12 18.17
N ARG A 22 -4.80 13.60 19.27
CA ARG A 22 -3.79 14.31 20.07
C ARG A 22 -2.53 14.56 19.26
N GLY A 23 -2.09 13.55 18.51
CA GLY A 23 -0.86 13.63 17.73
C GLY A 23 -0.96 14.65 16.60
N CYS A 24 -2.07 14.64 15.87
CA CYS A 24 -2.34 15.63 14.83
C CYS A 24 -2.51 17.04 15.38
N SER A 25 -3.10 17.21 16.57
CA SER A 25 -3.21 18.52 17.23
C SER A 25 -1.82 19.08 17.56
N TYR A 26 -0.92 18.24 18.08
CA TYR A 26 0.47 18.62 18.35
C TYR A 26 1.20 19.01 17.06
N LEU A 27 1.15 18.18 16.02
CA LEU A 27 1.80 18.48 14.73
C LEU A 27 1.24 19.74 14.06
N ASN A 28 -0.06 19.98 14.14
CA ASN A 28 -0.68 21.19 13.60
C ASN A 28 -0.30 22.46 14.37
N SER A 29 -0.08 22.36 15.69
CA SER A 29 0.39 23.49 16.50
C SER A 29 1.86 23.88 16.22
N ALA A 30 2.65 22.96 15.69
CA ALA A 30 4.08 23.11 15.39
C ALA A 30 4.36 23.64 13.96
N ALA A 31 3.53 24.54 13.43
CA ALA A 31 3.69 25.16 12.10
C ALA A 31 3.35 24.27 10.87
N TYR A 32 2.50 23.26 11.02
CA TYR A 32 1.84 22.62 9.86
C TYR A 32 0.72 23.53 9.33
N ASN A 33 1.09 24.65 8.69
CA ASN A 33 0.14 25.55 8.06
C ASN A 33 -0.65 24.77 7.01
N ILE A 34 -1.95 24.63 7.25
CA ILE A 34 -2.91 24.13 6.28
C ILE A 34 -2.99 25.16 5.15
N VAL A 35 -2.08 25.07 4.19
CA VAL A 35 -2.24 25.79 2.94
C VAL A 35 -3.48 25.22 2.29
N LYS A 36 -4.48 26.08 2.06
CA LYS A 36 -5.64 25.79 1.18
C LYS A 36 -5.13 25.69 -0.26
N ASP A 37 -4.33 24.67 -0.53
CA ASP A 37 -3.82 24.41 -1.87
C ASP A 37 -5.00 24.13 -2.79
N LYS A 38 -4.98 24.72 -4.00
CA LYS A 38 -5.87 24.28 -5.06
C LYS A 38 -5.60 22.78 -5.32
N PRO A 39 -6.61 21.99 -5.73
CA PRO A 39 -6.43 20.56 -5.99
C PRO A 39 -5.22 20.23 -6.89
N SER A 40 -5.00 21.03 -7.94
CA SER A 40 -3.84 20.89 -8.83
C SER A 40 -2.50 21.11 -8.13
N ASP A 41 -2.41 22.10 -7.23
CA ASP A 41 -1.21 22.36 -6.45
C ASP A 41 -0.95 21.29 -5.40
N PHE A 42 -2.02 20.82 -4.75
CA PHE A 42 -1.93 19.70 -3.83
C PHE A 42 -1.41 18.45 -4.55
N MET A 43 -1.97 18.09 -5.71
CA MET A 43 -1.54 16.91 -6.47
C MET A 43 -0.10 17.05 -6.99
N ARG A 44 0.30 18.26 -7.39
CA ARG A 44 1.69 18.56 -7.77
C ARG A 44 2.67 18.36 -6.61
N LYS A 45 2.29 18.78 -5.40
CA LYS A 45 3.10 18.58 -4.19
C LYS A 45 3.10 17.11 -3.77
N HIS A 46 1.97 16.41 -3.88
CA HIS A 46 1.77 15.03 -3.43
C HIS A 46 1.56 14.07 -4.61
N ARG A 47 2.62 13.88 -5.40
CA ARG A 47 2.61 13.13 -6.68
C ARG A 47 2.00 11.73 -6.60
N TYR A 48 2.12 11.04 -5.47
CA TYR A 48 1.67 9.64 -5.32
C TYR A 48 0.34 9.51 -4.58
N PHE A 49 -0.30 10.62 -4.21
CA PHE A 49 -1.52 10.59 -3.39
C PHE A 49 -2.68 9.88 -4.11
N ASP A 50 -2.88 10.14 -5.40
CA ASP A 50 -3.89 9.48 -6.22
C ASP A 50 -3.62 7.99 -6.43
N MET A 51 -2.36 7.58 -6.44
CA MET A 51 -1.99 6.17 -6.60
C MET A 51 -2.32 5.32 -5.37
N VAL A 52 -2.44 5.94 -4.20
CA VAL A 52 -2.65 5.23 -2.93
C VAL A 52 -4.04 5.42 -2.35
N ILE A 53 -4.87 6.31 -2.91
CA ILE A 53 -6.22 6.58 -2.40
C ILE A 53 -7.27 5.89 -3.28
N PHE A 54 -8.01 4.97 -2.67
CA PHE A 54 -9.07 4.20 -3.31
C PHE A 54 -10.43 4.61 -2.77
N LEU A 55 -11.34 5.01 -3.66
CA LEU A 55 -12.70 5.44 -3.32
C LEU A 55 -13.72 4.36 -3.67
N LEU A 56 -14.50 3.94 -2.68
CA LEU A 56 -15.62 3.03 -2.83
C LEU A 56 -16.92 3.79 -2.53
N GLN A 57 -17.51 4.35 -3.57
CA GLN A 57 -18.69 5.22 -3.46
C GLN A 57 -19.91 4.50 -2.86
N SER A 58 -20.14 3.24 -3.25
CA SER A 58 -21.27 2.41 -2.78
C SER A 58 -21.30 2.22 -1.27
N GLN A 59 -20.13 2.22 -0.63
CA GLN A 59 -19.98 2.12 0.82
C GLN A 59 -19.58 3.45 1.48
N SER A 60 -19.52 4.55 0.71
CA SER A 60 -18.96 5.82 1.14
C SER A 60 -17.64 5.62 1.91
N THR A 61 -16.72 4.84 1.34
CA THR A 61 -15.48 4.44 2.00
C THR A 61 -14.26 4.89 1.20
N ILE A 62 -13.20 5.32 1.90
CA ILE A 62 -11.88 5.65 1.36
C ILE A 62 -10.85 4.75 2.03
N TYR A 63 -9.98 4.14 1.23
CA TYR A 63 -8.83 3.40 1.70
C TYR A 63 -7.55 4.08 1.23
N CYS A 64 -6.65 4.42 2.16
CA CYS A 64 -5.25 4.70 1.78
C CYS A 64 -4.45 3.39 1.80
N ALA A 65 -4.12 2.90 0.63
CA ALA A 65 -3.49 1.61 0.40
C ALA A 65 -2.06 1.83 -0.15
N ILE A 66 -1.05 1.43 0.61
CA ILE A 66 0.33 1.38 0.12
C ILE A 66 0.59 -0.02 -0.42
N PRO A 67 0.75 -0.22 -1.75
CA PRO A 67 0.86 -1.55 -2.36
C PRO A 67 1.91 -2.46 -1.69
N LYS A 68 1.46 -3.63 -1.21
CA LYS A 68 2.23 -4.77 -0.67
C LYS A 68 1.34 -6.02 -0.67
N VAL A 69 1.88 -7.22 -0.44
CA VAL A 69 1.13 -8.48 -0.20
C VAL A 69 -0.07 -8.31 0.75
N ALA A 70 0.10 -7.75 1.95
CA ALA A 70 -1.02 -7.50 2.87
C ALA A 70 -2.06 -6.51 2.30
N THR A 71 -1.56 -5.51 1.57
CA THR A 71 -2.39 -4.52 0.89
C THR A 71 -3.16 -5.17 -0.25
N LYS A 72 -2.59 -6.19 -0.93
CA LYS A 72 -3.32 -6.98 -1.93
C LYS A 72 -4.55 -7.63 -1.30
N THR A 73 -4.44 -8.17 -0.07
CA THR A 73 -5.60 -8.71 0.65
C THR A 73 -6.69 -7.67 0.85
N LEU A 74 -6.35 -6.49 1.37
CA LEU A 74 -7.32 -5.42 1.60
C LEU A 74 -7.86 -4.81 0.30
N LEU A 75 -7.02 -4.72 -0.75
CA LEU A 75 -7.46 -4.33 -2.08
C LEU A 75 -8.40 -5.39 -2.67
N THR A 76 -8.13 -6.68 -2.48
CA THR A 76 -9.03 -7.77 -2.88
C THR A 76 -10.38 -7.63 -2.18
N VAL A 77 -10.42 -7.33 -0.87
CA VAL A 77 -11.67 -6.99 -0.16
C VAL A 77 -12.40 -5.83 -0.82
N MET A 78 -11.68 -4.72 -1.05
CA MET A 78 -12.26 -3.51 -1.65
C MET A 78 -12.82 -3.77 -3.05
N HIS A 79 -12.10 -4.51 -3.89
CA HIS A 79 -12.55 -4.91 -5.21
C HIS A 79 -13.75 -5.84 -5.15
N TYR A 80 -13.74 -6.83 -4.26
CA TYR A 80 -14.90 -7.71 -4.05
C TYR A 80 -16.14 -6.91 -3.67
N VAL A 81 -16.04 -6.01 -2.69
CA VAL A 81 -17.16 -5.16 -2.27
C VAL A 81 -17.64 -4.28 -3.43
N HIS A 82 -16.71 -3.69 -4.18
CA HIS A 82 -17.04 -2.90 -5.36
C HIS A 82 -17.81 -3.72 -6.40
N TYR A 83 -17.32 -4.90 -6.77
CA TYR A 83 -17.95 -5.75 -7.76
C TYR A 83 -19.28 -6.32 -7.33
N ARG A 84 -19.41 -6.70 -6.05
CA ARG A 84 -20.69 -7.09 -5.45
C ARG A 84 -21.70 -5.93 -5.56
N ASP A 85 -21.30 -4.73 -5.18
CA ASP A 85 -22.20 -3.58 -5.18
C ASP A 85 -22.58 -3.15 -6.61
N VAL A 86 -21.63 -3.20 -7.55
CA VAL A 86 -21.89 -2.94 -8.98
C VAL A 86 -22.81 -4.00 -9.57
N SER A 87 -22.59 -5.29 -9.27
CA SER A 87 -23.48 -6.39 -9.69
C SER A 87 -24.92 -6.16 -9.22
N ASN A 88 -25.09 -5.77 -7.96
CA ASN A 88 -26.40 -5.45 -7.40
C ASN A 88 -27.08 -4.28 -8.15
N HIS A 89 -26.31 -3.30 -8.63
CA HIS A 89 -26.85 -2.15 -9.38
C HIS A 89 -27.15 -2.49 -10.85
N ILE A 90 -26.34 -3.31 -11.50
CA ILE A 90 -26.57 -3.76 -12.89
C ILE A 90 -27.88 -4.53 -13.00
N ASN A 91 -28.24 -5.30 -11.98
CA ASN A 91 -29.53 -5.99 -11.94
C ASN A 91 -30.74 -5.05 -11.81
N THR A 92 -30.50 -3.76 -11.52
CA THR A 92 -31.55 -2.74 -11.31
C THR A 92 -31.57 -1.64 -12.38
N ASN A 93 -30.51 -1.45 -13.18
CA ASN A 93 -30.42 -0.42 -14.22
C ASN A 93 -29.53 -0.85 -15.41
N TRP A 94 -30.04 -0.63 -16.62
CA TRP A 94 -29.57 -1.14 -17.91
C TRP A 94 -28.10 -0.78 -18.24
N ILE A 95 -27.22 -1.79 -18.23
CA ILE A 95 -25.93 -1.74 -18.95
C ILE A 95 -25.96 -2.82 -20.03
N ASN A 96 -25.96 -2.42 -21.30
CA ASN A 96 -25.93 -3.37 -22.42
C ASN A 96 -24.51 -3.94 -22.57
N VAL A 97 -24.35 -5.17 -22.10
CA VAL A 97 -23.08 -5.91 -22.07
C VAL A 97 -22.66 -6.40 -23.45
N ASP A 98 -23.60 -6.55 -24.39
CA ASP A 98 -23.32 -7.11 -25.72
C ASP A 98 -22.33 -6.26 -26.51
N ILE A 99 -22.22 -4.96 -26.20
CA ILE A 99 -21.24 -4.03 -26.79
C ILE A 99 -19.80 -4.44 -26.46
N TYR A 100 -19.57 -5.15 -25.33
CA TYR A 100 -18.25 -5.56 -24.87
C TYR A 100 -17.93 -7.04 -25.15
N ARG A 101 -18.85 -7.78 -25.79
CA ARG A 101 -18.71 -9.23 -26.06
C ARG A 101 -17.39 -9.57 -26.79
N ALA A 102 -17.06 -8.83 -27.84
CA ALA A 102 -15.81 -9.02 -28.58
C ALA A 102 -14.55 -8.77 -27.74
N ARG A 103 -14.59 -7.85 -26.76
CA ARG A 103 -13.46 -7.61 -25.84
C ARG A 103 -13.28 -8.77 -24.86
N ILE A 104 -14.37 -9.34 -24.37
CA ILE A 104 -14.34 -10.51 -23.48
C ILE A 104 -13.74 -11.72 -24.22
N GLU A 105 -14.20 -11.98 -25.44
CA GLU A 105 -13.74 -13.10 -26.28
C GLU A 105 -12.26 -13.00 -26.67
N GLN A 106 -11.72 -11.78 -26.81
CA GLN A 106 -10.31 -11.54 -27.11
C GLN A 106 -9.36 -11.81 -25.93
N HIS A 107 -9.86 -11.86 -24.70
CA HIS A 107 -9.00 -12.06 -23.53
C HIS A 107 -8.84 -13.55 -23.19
N ALA A 108 -7.87 -14.19 -23.87
CA ALA A 108 -7.46 -15.57 -23.63
C ALA A 108 -7.15 -15.89 -22.14
N ASN A 109 -6.77 -14.87 -21.36
CA ASN A 109 -6.48 -15.00 -19.93
C ASN A 109 -7.67 -15.51 -19.10
N ILE A 110 -8.92 -15.21 -19.47
CA ILE A 110 -10.09 -15.68 -18.71
C ILE A 110 -10.21 -17.21 -18.83
N SER A 111 -10.20 -17.74 -20.05
CA SER A 111 -10.33 -19.18 -20.31
C SER A 111 -9.17 -19.97 -19.71
N VAL A 112 -7.94 -19.44 -19.79
CA VAL A 112 -6.76 -20.04 -19.15
C VAL A 112 -6.91 -20.05 -17.63
N LEU A 113 -7.31 -18.93 -17.02
CA LEU A 113 -7.47 -18.83 -15.57
C LEU A 113 -8.58 -19.77 -15.05
N VAL A 114 -9.71 -19.86 -15.74
CA VAL A 114 -10.80 -20.78 -15.40
C VAL A 114 -10.33 -22.23 -15.45
N ASN A 115 -9.53 -22.59 -16.46
CA ASN A 115 -8.96 -23.93 -16.57
C ASN A 115 -7.91 -24.19 -15.47
N GLU A 116 -7.03 -23.22 -15.16
CA GLU A 116 -6.09 -23.30 -14.05
C GLU A 116 -6.81 -23.53 -12.71
N VAL A 117 -7.92 -22.84 -12.48
CA VAL A 117 -8.69 -22.96 -11.23
C VAL A 117 -9.42 -24.31 -11.12
N ARG A 118 -9.95 -24.82 -12.24
CA ARG A 118 -10.54 -26.18 -12.28
C ARG A 118 -9.51 -27.27 -12.02
N GLN A 119 -8.31 -27.14 -12.57
CA GLN A 119 -7.22 -28.11 -12.37
C GLN A 119 -6.79 -28.24 -10.91
N ILE A 120 -7.03 -27.21 -10.09
CA ILE A 120 -6.67 -27.19 -8.66
C ILE A 120 -7.84 -27.54 -7.74
N GLY A 121 -8.94 -28.09 -8.31
CA GLY A 121 -10.08 -28.61 -7.57
C GLY A 121 -11.04 -27.54 -7.01
N ILE A 122 -10.94 -26.29 -7.47
CA ILE A 122 -11.86 -25.22 -7.07
C ILE A 122 -13.00 -25.17 -8.08
N GLU A 123 -14.22 -25.45 -7.61
CA GLU A 123 -15.43 -25.26 -8.40
C GLU A 123 -15.80 -23.77 -8.44
N ILE A 124 -15.47 -23.11 -9.56
CA ILE A 124 -16.06 -21.80 -9.89
C ILE A 124 -17.46 -22.02 -10.45
N SER A 125 -18.40 -21.10 -10.18
CA SER A 125 -19.72 -21.12 -10.79
C SER A 125 -19.63 -21.36 -12.31
N LYS A 126 -20.40 -22.33 -12.81
CA LYS A 126 -20.30 -22.80 -14.20
C LYS A 126 -20.69 -21.67 -15.16
N THR A 127 -19.72 -21.11 -15.85
CA THR A 127 -19.93 -20.23 -17.01
C THR A 127 -20.40 -21.09 -18.19
N LYS A 128 -21.67 -21.49 -18.19
CA LYS A 128 -22.29 -22.13 -19.36
C LYS A 128 -22.90 -21.02 -20.22
N GLU A 129 -22.39 -20.92 -21.46
CA GLU A 129 -22.80 -19.98 -22.53
C GLU A 129 -22.31 -18.52 -22.36
N PRO A 130 -22.31 -17.66 -23.41
CA PRO A 130 -21.37 -16.55 -23.54
C PRO A 130 -21.44 -15.65 -22.30
N LEU A 131 -20.27 -15.34 -21.73
CA LEU A 131 -20.11 -14.69 -20.43
C LEU A 131 -20.96 -13.42 -20.33
N SER A 132 -22.17 -13.52 -19.78
CA SER A 132 -22.93 -12.37 -19.35
C SER A 132 -22.13 -11.62 -18.29
N LEU A 133 -22.33 -10.31 -18.14
CA LEU A 133 -21.63 -9.50 -17.13
C LEU A 133 -21.88 -10.05 -15.71
N ALA A 134 -23.09 -10.53 -15.42
CA ALA A 134 -23.40 -11.16 -14.16
C ALA A 134 -22.59 -12.44 -13.93
N SER A 135 -22.51 -13.32 -14.93
CA SER A 135 -21.68 -14.54 -14.86
C SER A 135 -20.18 -14.22 -14.76
N PHE A 136 -19.70 -13.17 -15.44
CA PHE A 136 -18.31 -12.71 -15.34
C PHE A 136 -18.00 -12.14 -13.95
N ILE A 137 -18.86 -11.26 -13.43
CA ILE A 137 -18.69 -10.67 -12.10
C ILE A 137 -18.72 -11.78 -11.05
N GLN A 138 -19.66 -12.73 -11.13
CA GLN A 138 -19.72 -13.85 -10.19
C GLN A 138 -18.45 -14.71 -10.26
N MET A 139 -18.00 -15.08 -11.46
CA MET A 139 -16.73 -15.78 -11.66
C MET A 139 -15.56 -15.00 -11.07
N TYR A 140 -15.50 -13.68 -11.26
CA TYR A 140 -14.43 -12.83 -10.71
C TYR A 140 -14.49 -12.72 -9.18
N LEU A 141 -15.69 -12.63 -8.60
CA LEU A 141 -15.90 -12.68 -7.16
C LEU A 141 -15.44 -14.03 -6.58
N ASP A 142 -15.78 -15.13 -7.25
CA ASP A 142 -15.32 -16.47 -6.87
C ASP A 142 -13.77 -16.53 -6.92
N LEU A 143 -13.16 -16.02 -8.00
CA LEU A 143 -11.70 -15.96 -8.14
C LEU A 143 -11.02 -15.10 -7.05
N LEU A 144 -11.60 -13.98 -6.67
CA LEU A 144 -11.09 -13.13 -5.58
C LEU A 144 -11.20 -13.83 -4.22
N GLN A 145 -12.25 -14.63 -4.01
CA GLN A 145 -12.44 -15.42 -2.79
C GLN A 145 -11.41 -16.55 -2.68
N TYR A 146 -11.04 -17.17 -3.82
CA TYR A 146 -10.11 -18.30 -3.89
C TYR A 146 -8.66 -17.94 -4.19
N GLY A 147 -8.37 -16.68 -4.53
CA GLY A 147 -7.01 -16.18 -4.71
C GLY A 147 -6.21 -16.33 -3.42
N ARG A 148 -5.41 -17.39 -3.30
CA ARG A 148 -4.44 -17.54 -2.21
C ARG A 148 -3.33 -16.51 -2.43
N ILE A 149 -3.23 -15.55 -1.50
CA ILE A 149 -2.27 -14.43 -1.57
C ILE A 149 -0.88 -14.84 -1.03
N ASP A 150 -0.75 -16.05 -0.50
CA ASP A 150 0.50 -16.56 0.08
C ASP A 150 1.22 -17.56 -0.84
N ASP A 151 2.50 -17.29 -1.08
CA ASP A 151 3.47 -18.03 -1.93
C ASP A 151 3.79 -19.47 -1.47
N VAL A 152 3.09 -20.00 -0.45
CA VAL A 152 3.50 -21.23 0.26
C VAL A 152 2.71 -22.47 -0.19
N SER A 153 1.86 -22.35 -1.20
CA SER A 153 1.18 -23.50 -1.81
C SER A 153 2.03 -24.08 -2.95
N PRO A 154 2.28 -25.41 -3.01
CA PRO A 154 3.00 -26.05 -4.12
C PRO A 154 2.24 -25.96 -5.46
N VAL A 155 1.00 -25.49 -5.42
CA VAL A 155 0.13 -25.21 -6.56
C VAL A 155 0.34 -23.75 -6.99
N LYS A 156 0.69 -23.51 -8.26
CA LYS A 156 0.86 -22.16 -8.83
C LYS A 156 -0.32 -21.26 -8.39
N PRO A 157 -0.07 -20.10 -7.75
CA PRO A 157 -1.14 -19.24 -7.29
C PRO A 157 -1.93 -18.70 -8.49
N VAL A 158 -3.25 -18.91 -8.47
CA VAL A 158 -4.17 -18.25 -9.39
C VAL A 158 -4.09 -16.75 -9.11
N ASN A 159 -3.72 -15.96 -10.11
CA ASN A 159 -3.61 -14.52 -9.98
C ASN A 159 -4.81 -13.83 -10.67
N PRO A 160 -5.90 -13.51 -9.94
CA PRO A 160 -7.07 -12.85 -10.53
C PRO A 160 -6.76 -11.47 -11.11
N TRP A 161 -5.64 -10.85 -10.71
CA TRP A 161 -5.21 -9.55 -11.24
C TRP A 161 -4.73 -9.63 -12.70
N ARG A 162 -4.49 -10.83 -13.26
CA ARG A 162 -4.16 -11.02 -14.69
C ARG A 162 -5.32 -10.76 -15.64
N VAL A 163 -6.55 -10.80 -15.12
CA VAL A 163 -7.76 -10.53 -15.89
C VAL A 163 -7.90 -9.04 -16.16
N GLY A 164 -7.51 -8.19 -15.19
CA GLY A 164 -7.68 -6.74 -15.25
C GLY A 164 -9.09 -6.36 -15.70
N PRO A 165 -10.15 -6.69 -14.93
CA PRO A 165 -11.54 -6.48 -15.32
C PRO A 165 -11.84 -5.04 -15.77
N GLU A 166 -11.08 -4.05 -15.30
CA GLU A 166 -11.09 -2.67 -15.78
C GLU A 166 -10.88 -2.52 -17.29
N ASN A 167 -10.08 -3.38 -17.92
CA ASN A 167 -9.76 -3.33 -19.35
C ASN A 167 -10.94 -3.79 -20.20
N MET A 168 -11.76 -4.68 -19.65
CA MET A 168 -12.97 -5.21 -20.28
C MET A 168 -14.17 -4.33 -19.98
N PHE A 169 -14.25 -3.85 -18.74
CA PHE A 169 -15.38 -3.14 -18.17
C PHE A 169 -14.89 -1.89 -17.43
N PRO A 170 -14.83 -0.72 -18.10
CA PRO A 170 -14.32 0.51 -17.50
C PRO A 170 -15.08 0.98 -16.25
N TYR A 171 -16.34 0.56 -16.08
CA TYR A 171 -17.16 0.87 -14.91
C TYR A 171 -16.89 -0.03 -13.70
N LEU A 172 -16.10 -1.10 -13.87
CA LEU A 172 -15.56 -1.95 -12.80
C LEU A 172 -14.23 -1.38 -12.26
N VAL A 173 -13.80 -0.21 -12.71
CA VAL A 173 -12.66 0.50 -12.13
C VAL A 173 -13.08 1.07 -10.77
N LEU A 174 -12.43 0.64 -9.69
CA LEU A 174 -12.45 1.39 -8.43
C LEU A 174 -12.10 2.84 -8.76
N LYS A 175 -13.04 3.76 -8.57
CA LYS A 175 -12.85 5.14 -9.03
C LYS A 175 -11.59 5.72 -8.42
N SER A 176 -10.61 5.99 -9.28
CA SER A 176 -9.55 6.95 -8.97
C SER A 176 -10.18 8.32 -8.72
N LEU A 177 -9.51 9.14 -7.91
CA LEU A 177 -9.83 10.49 -7.43
C LEU A 177 -10.47 11.43 -8.49
N SER A 178 -11.68 11.15 -8.95
CA SER A 178 -12.32 11.89 -10.05
C SER A 178 -12.88 13.24 -9.58
N ASN A 179 -13.23 13.33 -8.29
CA ASN A 179 -13.53 14.57 -7.62
C ASN A 179 -12.69 14.66 -6.34
N PHE A 180 -11.66 15.51 -6.39
CA PHE A 180 -10.73 15.71 -5.26
C PHE A 180 -11.45 16.14 -3.97
N SER A 181 -12.55 16.90 -4.08
CA SER A 181 -13.30 17.36 -2.91
C SER A 181 -13.98 16.23 -2.14
N ASP A 182 -14.40 15.15 -2.81
CA ASP A 182 -15.04 13.99 -2.18
C ASP A 182 -14.10 13.33 -1.17
N VAL A 183 -12.78 13.37 -1.43
CA VAL A 183 -11.78 12.75 -0.55
C VAL A 183 -11.68 13.44 0.81
N PHE A 184 -12.09 14.70 0.93
CA PHE A 184 -12.15 15.43 2.19
C PHE A 184 -13.56 15.49 2.79
N SER A 185 -14.58 14.95 2.09
CA SER A 185 -15.95 15.01 2.56
C SER A 185 -16.14 14.20 3.85
N PRO A 186 -16.73 14.78 4.91
CA PRO A 186 -16.97 14.05 6.16
C PRO A 186 -17.96 12.89 6.01
N SER A 187 -18.66 12.78 4.88
CA SER A 187 -19.57 11.65 4.59
C SER A 187 -18.85 10.33 4.34
N TYR A 188 -17.55 10.37 3.99
CA TYR A 188 -16.77 9.17 3.77
C TYR A 188 -16.16 8.64 5.06
N THR A 189 -16.29 7.34 5.26
CA THR A 189 -15.48 6.59 6.21
C THR A 189 -14.09 6.37 5.62
N ARG A 190 -13.03 6.65 6.37
CA ARG A 190 -11.66 6.43 5.92
C ARG A 190 -10.94 5.42 6.79
N PHE A 191 -10.20 4.54 6.14
CA PHE A 191 -9.34 3.59 6.84
C PHE A 191 -7.94 3.49 6.22
N LEU A 192 -6.98 3.09 7.04
CA LEU A 192 -5.58 2.89 6.67
C LEU A 192 -5.01 1.74 7.49
N PHE A 193 -4.16 0.91 6.89
CA PHE A 193 -3.34 -0.05 7.60
C PHE A 193 -1.89 0.42 7.60
N VAL A 194 -1.31 0.54 8.79
CA VAL A 194 0.07 0.97 8.99
C VAL A 194 0.95 -0.17 9.46
N ARG A 195 2.25 0.01 9.33
CA ARG A 195 3.28 -0.92 9.80
C ARG A 195 4.41 -0.13 10.43
N HIS A 196 5.17 -0.74 11.34
CA HIS A 196 6.36 -0.10 11.90
C HIS A 196 7.25 0.52 10.80
N PRO A 197 7.68 1.80 10.92
CA PRO A 197 8.39 2.50 9.85
C PRO A 197 9.64 1.79 9.35
N PHE A 198 10.43 1.24 10.28
CA PHE A 198 11.67 0.53 9.95
C PHE A 198 11.42 -0.85 9.36
N GLU A 199 10.32 -1.50 9.70
CA GLU A 199 9.97 -2.76 9.07
C GLU A 199 9.54 -2.53 7.62
N ARG A 200 8.77 -1.46 7.38
CA ARG A 200 8.37 -1.04 6.03
C ARG A 200 9.59 -0.71 5.16
N LEU A 201 10.53 0.08 5.68
CA LEU A 201 11.78 0.42 4.96
C LEU A 201 12.59 -0.82 4.57
N ALA A 202 12.81 -1.73 5.51
CA ALA A 202 13.61 -2.92 5.25
C ALA A 202 12.91 -3.87 4.26
N SER A 203 11.58 -3.98 4.36
CA SER A 203 10.75 -4.73 3.41
C SER A 203 10.80 -4.13 2.01
N ALA A 204 10.66 -2.80 1.88
CA ALA A 204 10.72 -2.10 0.61
C ALA A 204 12.09 -2.27 -0.06
N TYR A 205 13.18 -2.18 0.72
CA TYR A 205 14.52 -2.47 0.22
C TYR A 205 14.60 -3.90 -0.32
N LYS A 206 14.17 -4.91 0.45
CA LYS A 206 14.25 -6.31 0.01
C LYS A 206 13.46 -6.56 -1.27
N GLU A 207 12.22 -6.09 -1.32
CA GLU A 207 11.32 -6.37 -2.45
C GLU A 207 11.67 -5.57 -3.71
N ARG A 208 12.09 -4.30 -3.56
CA ARG A 208 12.25 -3.38 -4.69
C ARG A 208 13.70 -3.12 -5.11
N ILE A 209 14.65 -3.21 -4.18
CA ILE A 209 16.05 -2.83 -4.44
C ILE A 209 16.98 -4.04 -4.42
N ALA A 210 16.74 -5.00 -3.52
CA ALA A 210 17.59 -6.17 -3.35
C ALA A 210 17.16 -7.39 -4.16
N THR A 211 16.13 -7.27 -4.99
CA THR A 211 15.70 -8.29 -5.95
C THR A 211 16.01 -7.80 -7.36
N LEU A 212 16.72 -8.60 -8.16
CA LEU A 212 16.98 -8.28 -9.56
C LEU A 212 15.75 -8.58 -10.41
N GLU A 213 15.63 -7.90 -11.55
CA GLU A 213 14.50 -8.07 -12.49
C GLU A 213 14.24 -9.54 -12.85
N LYS A 214 15.31 -10.30 -13.13
CA LYS A 214 15.26 -11.73 -13.46
C LYS A 214 14.68 -12.62 -12.36
N ASP A 215 14.72 -12.16 -11.11
CA ASP A 215 14.25 -12.90 -9.93
C ASP A 215 12.83 -12.46 -9.52
N ARG A 216 12.23 -11.48 -10.21
CA ARG A 216 10.86 -11.03 -9.94
C ARG A 216 9.86 -11.80 -10.78
N VAL A 217 8.68 -12.02 -10.20
CA VAL A 217 7.52 -12.55 -10.94
C VAL A 217 7.07 -11.59 -12.05
N TRP A 218 7.26 -10.28 -11.85
CA TRP A 218 6.90 -9.24 -12.81
C TRP A 218 8.01 -8.18 -12.92
N PRO A 219 8.35 -7.72 -14.14
CA PRO A 219 9.35 -6.69 -14.33
C PRO A 219 8.87 -5.34 -13.78
N GLU A 220 9.73 -4.67 -13.01
CA GLU A 220 9.45 -3.34 -12.44
C GLU A 220 10.62 -2.39 -12.75
N HIS A 221 10.74 -1.99 -14.02
CA HIS A 221 11.89 -1.23 -14.54
C HIS A 221 12.20 0.06 -13.77
N THR A 222 11.21 0.68 -13.15
CA THR A 222 11.40 1.86 -12.30
C THR A 222 12.38 1.59 -11.17
N TYR A 223 12.23 0.46 -10.47
CA TYR A 223 13.08 0.10 -9.34
C TYR A 223 14.44 -0.42 -9.78
N ASP A 224 14.55 -1.07 -10.94
CA ASP A 224 15.84 -1.42 -11.53
C ASP A 224 16.65 -0.19 -11.93
N ASN A 225 15.98 0.82 -12.50
CA ASN A 225 16.60 2.10 -12.78
C ASN A 225 17.07 2.81 -11.52
N LEU A 226 16.27 2.78 -10.45
CA LEU A 226 16.63 3.32 -9.15
C LEU A 226 17.83 2.59 -8.54
N ARG A 227 17.84 1.26 -8.54
CA ARG A 227 18.96 0.42 -8.08
C ARG A 227 20.26 0.81 -8.78
N LYS A 228 20.24 0.91 -10.11
CA LYS A 228 21.39 1.37 -10.92
C LYS A 228 21.81 2.79 -10.55
N GLN A 229 20.86 3.71 -10.33
CA GLN A 229 21.18 5.08 -9.89
C GLN A 229 21.89 5.11 -8.53
N ILE A 230 21.41 4.33 -7.56
CA ILE A 230 22.04 4.22 -6.24
C ILE A 230 23.46 3.67 -6.39
N CYS A 231 23.64 2.58 -7.15
CA CYS A 231 24.96 2.01 -7.42
C CYS A 231 25.92 3.03 -8.06
N VAL A 232 25.52 3.70 -9.15
CA VAL A 232 26.34 4.71 -9.84
C VAL A 232 26.73 5.85 -8.91
N ARG A 233 25.82 6.30 -8.03
CA ARG A 233 26.12 7.37 -7.06
C ARG A 233 27.24 7.00 -6.11
N HIS A 234 27.34 5.73 -5.72
CA HIS A 234 28.39 5.25 -4.82
C HIS A 234 29.72 4.98 -5.55
N LEU A 235 29.68 4.67 -6.85
CA LEU A 235 30.88 4.51 -7.68
C LEU A 235 31.54 5.85 -8.08
N ARG A 236 30.81 6.98 -8.04
CA ARG A 236 31.25 8.31 -8.50
C ARG A 236 32.26 9.00 -7.56
N ARG A 237 33.43 8.40 -7.32
CA ARG A 237 34.57 9.09 -6.68
C ARG A 237 35.59 9.68 -7.66
N GLY A 238 35.34 9.70 -8.98
CA GLY A 238 36.26 10.37 -9.92
C GLY A 238 36.07 10.19 -11.45
N SER A 239 34.94 9.68 -11.96
CA SER A 239 34.82 9.33 -13.40
C SER A 239 33.65 10.01 -14.14
N HIS A 240 33.93 10.54 -15.34
CA HIS A 240 32.95 11.23 -16.22
C HIS A 240 32.11 10.30 -17.13
N LYS A 241 32.29 8.97 -17.08
CA LYS A 241 31.66 8.02 -18.03
C LYS A 241 30.41 7.32 -17.46
N ILE A 242 29.31 8.07 -17.31
CA ILE A 242 28.05 7.62 -16.68
C ILE A 242 27.47 6.36 -17.33
N LEU A 243 27.47 6.26 -18.66
CA LEU A 243 26.87 5.12 -19.38
C LEU A 243 27.58 3.80 -19.11
N LEU A 244 28.92 3.81 -19.03
CA LEU A 244 29.71 2.63 -18.69
C LEU A 244 29.48 2.20 -17.25
N MET A 245 29.33 3.14 -16.33
CA MET A 245 29.01 2.84 -14.93
C MET A 245 27.61 2.24 -14.78
N ARG A 246 26.62 2.69 -15.57
CA ARG A 246 25.28 2.07 -15.54
C ARG A 246 25.34 0.60 -15.95
N LYS A 247 26.15 0.24 -16.95
CA LYS A 247 26.38 -1.16 -17.34
C LYS A 247 27.03 -1.98 -16.21
N GLN A 248 28.00 -1.41 -15.49
CA GLN A 248 28.62 -2.07 -14.33
C GLN A 248 27.62 -2.32 -13.19
N CYS A 249 26.56 -1.51 -13.10
CA CYS A 249 25.52 -1.63 -12.09
C CYS A 249 24.36 -2.55 -12.49
N GLU A 250 24.43 -3.25 -13.63
CA GLU A 250 23.30 -4.03 -14.16
C GLU A 250 22.85 -5.10 -13.16
N GLU A 251 23.77 -5.85 -12.56
CA GLU A 251 23.47 -6.90 -11.57
C GLU A 251 23.93 -6.55 -10.15
N VAL A 252 24.41 -5.32 -9.92
CA VAL A 252 24.88 -4.89 -8.60
C VAL A 252 23.69 -4.51 -7.72
N ILE A 253 23.63 -5.11 -6.54
CA ILE A 253 22.66 -4.78 -5.49
C ILE A 253 23.31 -3.80 -4.51
N PRO A 254 22.84 -2.54 -4.43
CA PRO A 254 23.29 -1.61 -3.40
C PRO A 254 23.01 -2.14 -2.00
N SER A 255 23.89 -1.87 -1.04
CA SER A 255 23.64 -2.28 0.34
C SER A 255 22.45 -1.53 0.95
N PHE A 256 21.90 -2.06 2.05
CA PHE A 256 20.82 -1.39 2.75
C PHE A 256 21.20 0.02 3.22
N GLU A 257 22.43 0.20 3.70
CA GLU A 257 22.97 1.53 4.05
C GLU A 257 22.96 2.49 2.86
N GLN A 258 23.42 2.04 1.69
CA GLN A 258 23.48 2.86 0.48
C GLN A 258 22.08 3.31 0.03
N PHE A 259 21.09 2.43 0.15
CA PHE A 259 19.69 2.75 -0.09
C PHE A 259 19.14 3.79 0.89
N LEU A 260 19.39 3.62 2.19
CA LEU A 260 18.92 4.57 3.21
C LEU A 260 19.56 5.95 3.06
N ARG A 261 20.86 6.01 2.76
CA ARG A 261 21.55 7.27 2.46
C ARG A 261 20.99 7.93 1.21
N TYR A 262 20.64 7.16 0.18
CA TYR A 262 19.97 7.68 -1.00
C TYR A 262 18.63 8.32 -0.64
N ILE A 263 17.81 7.67 0.18
CA ILE A 263 16.53 8.23 0.64
C ILE A 263 16.76 9.59 1.31
N LEU A 264 17.62 9.65 2.33
CA LEU A 264 17.84 10.87 3.13
C LEU A 264 18.41 12.04 2.32
N ILE A 265 19.29 11.78 1.35
CA ILE A 265 19.82 12.87 0.51
C ILE A 265 18.70 13.54 -0.29
N ASN A 266 17.70 12.77 -0.74
CA ASN A 266 16.59 13.30 -1.52
C ASN A 266 15.52 14.00 -0.66
N THR A 267 15.57 13.89 0.67
CA THR A 267 14.65 14.60 1.57
C THR A 267 15.10 16.02 1.91
N ASN A 268 16.33 16.42 1.56
CA ASN A 268 16.88 17.75 1.87
C ASN A 268 16.35 18.89 0.98
N THR A 269 15.25 18.68 0.27
CA THR A 269 14.60 19.71 -0.58
C THR A 269 13.21 20.00 -0.02
N PRO A 270 12.61 21.19 -0.28
CA PRO A 270 11.30 21.54 0.25
C PRO A 270 10.20 20.50 -0.05
N ASP A 271 10.20 19.92 -1.26
CA ASP A 271 9.26 18.87 -1.66
C ASP A 271 9.82 17.43 -1.47
N GLY A 272 10.99 17.29 -0.85
CA GLY A 272 11.78 16.06 -0.88
C GLY A 272 11.03 14.86 -0.31
N ILE A 273 10.38 15.05 0.84
CA ILE A 273 9.54 14.02 1.49
C ILE A 273 8.31 13.72 0.63
N SER A 274 7.67 14.75 0.08
CA SER A 274 6.44 14.61 -0.71
C SER A 274 6.65 13.86 -2.04
N ARG A 275 7.90 13.83 -2.54
CA ARG A 275 8.33 13.13 -3.77
C ARG A 275 8.97 11.77 -3.52
N MET A 276 9.09 11.32 -2.27
CA MET A 276 9.54 9.96 -1.97
C MET A 276 8.59 8.95 -2.59
N ASP A 277 9.13 7.83 -3.07
CA ASP A 277 8.31 6.71 -3.53
C ASP A 277 7.38 6.24 -2.41
N PHE A 278 6.15 5.88 -2.79
CA PHE A 278 5.10 5.53 -1.86
C PHE A 278 5.43 4.34 -0.93
N HIS A 279 6.34 3.44 -1.34
CA HIS A 279 6.76 2.31 -0.48
C HIS A 279 7.58 2.75 0.74
N TRP A 280 8.29 3.89 0.66
CA TRP A 280 9.10 4.40 1.77
C TRP A 280 8.74 5.83 2.20
N GLN A 281 7.79 6.51 1.57
CA GLN A 281 7.28 7.80 2.03
C GLN A 281 6.49 7.65 3.35
N PRO A 282 6.74 8.43 4.42
CA PRO A 282 6.02 8.32 5.69
C PRO A 282 4.49 8.26 5.50
N TYR A 283 3.81 7.36 6.22
CA TYR A 283 2.35 7.20 6.15
C TYR A 283 1.64 8.51 6.54
N SER A 284 2.13 9.18 7.58
CA SER A 284 1.68 10.48 8.07
C SER A 284 1.57 11.50 6.93
N THR A 285 2.51 11.45 5.99
CA THR A 285 2.59 12.33 4.83
C THR A 285 1.80 11.80 3.65
N ILE A 286 2.09 10.59 3.14
CA ILE A 286 1.47 10.12 1.90
C ILE A 286 -0.05 9.94 2.04
N CYS A 287 -0.52 9.50 3.20
CA CYS A 287 -1.95 9.34 3.46
C CYS A 287 -2.59 10.61 4.07
N GLN A 288 -1.83 11.71 4.22
CA GLN A 288 -2.32 12.98 4.77
C GLN A 288 -3.17 12.80 6.04
N VAL A 289 -2.63 12.04 6.99
CA VAL A 289 -3.41 11.44 8.09
C VAL A 289 -4.18 12.48 8.90
N CYS A 290 -3.53 13.61 9.18
CA CYS A 290 -4.14 14.71 9.93
C CYS A 290 -5.14 15.55 9.13
N LYS A 291 -5.08 15.54 7.79
CA LYS A 291 -6.05 16.25 6.94
C LYS A 291 -7.28 15.40 6.65
N LEU A 292 -7.11 14.10 6.41
CA LEU A 292 -8.21 13.22 6.02
C LEU A 292 -9.06 12.73 7.21
N LYS A 293 -8.53 12.75 8.44
CA LYS A 293 -9.23 12.31 9.65
C LYS A 293 -9.75 10.86 9.52
N TYR A 294 -8.86 9.91 9.72
CA TYR A 294 -9.16 8.49 9.61
C TYR A 294 -10.13 8.01 10.70
N ASN A 295 -11.03 7.09 10.33
CA ASN A 295 -11.98 6.46 11.24
C ASN A 295 -11.50 5.08 11.74
N PHE A 296 -10.52 4.51 11.06
CA PHE A 296 -9.91 3.23 11.42
C PHE A 296 -8.45 3.19 11.03
N ILE A 297 -7.61 2.76 11.96
CA ILE A 297 -6.20 2.47 11.72
C ILE A 297 -5.94 1.01 12.12
N GLY A 298 -5.76 0.17 11.11
CA GLY A 298 -5.26 -1.18 11.26
C GLY A 298 -3.73 -1.20 11.39
N LYS A 299 -3.18 -2.24 11.98
CA LYS A 299 -1.76 -2.50 12.14
C LYS A 299 -1.39 -3.83 11.52
N TYR A 300 -0.21 -3.93 10.92
CA TYR A 300 0.26 -5.19 10.32
C TYR A 300 0.61 -6.22 11.38
N GLU A 301 0.92 -5.76 12.58
CA GLU A 301 1.20 -6.56 13.77
C GLU A 301 -0.06 -7.22 14.33
N THR A 302 -1.24 -6.63 14.11
CA THR A 302 -2.58 -7.16 14.48
C THR A 302 -3.46 -7.33 13.24
N PHE A 303 -2.84 -7.73 12.13
CA PHE A 303 -3.47 -7.67 10.81
C PHE A 303 -4.75 -8.50 10.72
N ASP A 304 -4.72 -9.74 11.24
CA ASP A 304 -5.83 -10.67 11.09
C ASP A 304 -7.05 -10.22 11.90
N GLU A 305 -6.85 -9.71 13.11
CA GLU A 305 -7.89 -9.12 13.96
C GLU A 305 -8.48 -7.86 13.32
N ASP A 306 -7.60 -6.98 12.83
CA ASP A 306 -8.00 -5.71 12.22
C ASP A 306 -8.75 -5.91 10.90
N VAL A 307 -8.36 -6.91 10.10
CA VAL A 307 -9.07 -7.32 8.89
C VAL A 307 -10.43 -7.91 9.26
N LYS A 308 -10.52 -8.81 10.26
CA LYS A 308 -11.82 -9.34 10.73
C LYS A 308 -12.78 -8.24 11.14
N TYR A 309 -12.30 -7.24 11.88
CA TYR A 309 -13.10 -6.07 12.25
C TYR A 309 -13.63 -5.33 11.01
N LEU A 310 -12.76 -5.09 10.02
CA LEU A 310 -13.13 -4.43 8.77
C LEU A 310 -14.15 -5.24 7.95
N LEU A 311 -13.99 -6.56 7.85
CA LEU A 311 -14.91 -7.44 7.10
C LEU A 311 -16.31 -7.43 7.68
N LYS A 312 -16.42 -7.49 9.02
CA LYS A 312 -17.72 -7.34 9.70
C LYS A 312 -18.41 -6.04 9.29
N ARG A 313 -17.66 -4.95 9.11
CA ARG A 313 -18.20 -3.65 8.70
C ARG A 313 -18.69 -3.62 7.24
N PHE A 314 -18.07 -4.39 6.35
CA PHE A 314 -18.50 -4.54 4.96
C PHE A 314 -19.61 -5.60 4.76
N ASN A 315 -20.14 -6.17 5.87
CA ASN A 315 -21.05 -7.31 5.87
C ASN A 315 -20.45 -8.54 5.15
N LEU A 316 -19.18 -8.82 5.46
CA LEU A 316 -18.40 -9.93 4.91
C LEU A 316 -17.89 -10.84 6.03
N SER A 317 -18.66 -11.01 7.11
CA SER A 317 -18.26 -11.82 8.28
C SER A 317 -18.00 -13.29 7.94
N ASP A 318 -18.67 -13.80 6.90
CA ASP A 318 -18.52 -15.18 6.43
C ASP A 318 -17.33 -15.35 5.47
N TRP A 319 -16.64 -14.27 5.11
CA TRP A 319 -15.44 -14.35 4.28
C TRP A 319 -14.28 -14.92 5.11
N ASN A 320 -13.98 -16.19 4.85
CA ASN A 320 -12.82 -16.84 5.40
C ASN A 320 -11.55 -16.46 4.61
N PHE A 321 -10.77 -15.51 5.12
CA PHE A 321 -9.40 -15.31 4.65
C PHE A 321 -8.56 -16.49 5.14
N GLY A 322 -8.29 -17.41 4.21
CA GLY A 322 -7.61 -18.67 4.49
C GLY A 322 -6.28 -18.46 5.24
N LYS A 323 -6.15 -19.20 6.35
CA LYS A 323 -5.04 -19.28 7.32
C LYS A 323 -4.54 -17.94 7.88
N GLN A 324 -4.56 -17.86 9.22
CA GLN A 324 -3.76 -16.92 9.99
C GLN A 324 -2.37 -16.84 9.38
N ARG A 325 -1.80 -15.63 9.28
CA ARG A 325 -0.39 -15.51 8.91
C ARG A 325 0.41 -16.41 9.86
N ASN A 326 1.00 -17.48 9.32
CA ASN A 326 1.92 -18.30 10.09
C ASN A 326 3.01 -17.37 10.67
N ASN A 327 3.61 -17.77 11.79
CA ASN A 327 4.61 -17.05 12.61
C ASN A 327 5.86 -16.47 11.88
N GLU A 328 5.87 -16.39 10.56
CA GLU A 328 6.84 -15.68 9.72
C GLU A 328 6.96 -14.18 10.05
N SER A 329 5.98 -13.54 10.68
CA SER A 329 6.09 -12.16 11.16
C SER A 329 7.24 -11.99 12.16
N SER A 330 7.38 -12.92 13.10
CA SER A 330 8.48 -12.92 14.07
C SER A 330 9.82 -13.24 13.40
N TYR A 331 9.84 -14.18 12.45
CA TYR A 331 11.04 -14.54 11.70
C TYR A 331 11.52 -13.42 10.75
N SER A 332 10.60 -12.69 10.15
CA SER A 332 10.92 -11.54 9.30
C SER A 332 11.39 -10.34 10.14
N THR A 333 10.80 -10.13 11.32
CA THR A 333 11.17 -9.04 12.24
C THR A 333 12.64 -9.10 12.67
N TRP A 334 13.14 -10.26 13.14
CA TRP A 334 14.56 -10.35 13.55
C TRP A 334 15.52 -10.12 12.38
N LYS A 335 15.19 -10.61 11.18
CA LYS A 335 16.01 -10.36 9.97
C LYS A 335 16.07 -8.88 9.66
N TYR A 336 14.97 -8.17 9.81
CA TYR A 336 14.94 -6.73 9.60
C TYR A 336 15.72 -5.99 10.69
N GLN A 337 15.59 -6.36 11.97
CA GLN A 337 16.41 -5.81 13.05
C GLN A 337 17.91 -5.94 12.78
N GLN A 338 18.36 -7.10 12.27
CA GLN A 338 19.76 -7.31 11.89
C GLN A 338 20.24 -6.37 10.78
N MET A 339 19.38 -5.97 9.84
CA MET A 339 19.77 -5.02 8.80
C MET A 339 20.10 -3.63 9.38
N TYR A 340 19.50 -3.26 10.52
CA TYR A 340 19.79 -2.01 11.22
C TYR A 340 20.99 -2.10 12.18
N SER A 341 21.36 -3.31 12.62
CA SER A 341 22.36 -3.50 13.69
C SER A 341 23.76 -3.03 13.32
N SER A 342 24.11 -3.01 12.03
CA SER A 342 25.42 -2.56 11.52
C SER A 342 25.43 -1.10 11.04
N LEU A 343 24.29 -0.41 11.03
CA LEU A 343 24.21 0.93 10.46
C LEU A 343 24.85 2.00 11.38
N PRO A 344 25.44 3.07 10.83
CA PRO A 344 25.94 4.19 11.64
C PRO A 344 24.86 4.86 12.48
N ASN A 345 25.22 5.32 13.68
CA ASN A 345 24.29 5.96 14.62
C ASN A 345 23.64 7.23 14.03
N ASP A 346 24.41 8.05 13.32
CA ASP A 346 23.93 9.27 12.67
C ASP A 346 22.87 8.97 11.60
N LEU A 347 23.05 7.87 10.86
CA LEU A 347 22.11 7.43 9.84
C LEU A 347 20.78 6.99 10.48
N ILE A 348 20.85 6.16 11.52
CA ILE A 348 19.68 5.70 12.27
C ILE A 348 18.90 6.88 12.86
N CYS A 349 19.60 7.86 13.45
CA CYS A 349 18.94 9.03 14.03
C CYS A 349 18.27 9.91 12.97
N GLN A 350 18.89 10.12 11.80
CA GLN A 350 18.25 10.82 10.69
C GLN A 350 16.97 10.11 10.22
N LEU A 351 16.97 8.78 10.16
CA LEU A 351 15.78 8.00 9.83
C LEU A 351 14.71 8.12 10.93
N LYS A 352 15.09 8.11 12.21
CA LYS A 352 14.15 8.35 13.31
C LYS A 352 13.39 9.66 13.13
N TYR A 353 14.10 10.74 12.75
CA TYR A 353 13.47 12.04 12.49
C TYR A 353 12.61 12.05 11.23
N LEU A 354 13.09 11.45 10.13
CA LEU A 354 12.31 11.35 8.89
C LEU A 354 10.93 10.68 9.10
N TYR A 355 10.86 9.68 9.98
CA TYR A 355 9.62 8.95 10.29
C TYR A 355 9.01 9.33 11.65
N ALA A 356 9.42 10.44 12.27
CA ALA A 356 8.95 10.82 13.61
C ALA A 356 7.42 10.93 13.69
N GLY A 357 6.79 11.46 12.63
CA GLY A 357 5.33 11.52 12.51
C GLY A 357 4.68 10.13 12.56
N ASP A 358 5.23 9.14 11.85
CA ASP A 358 4.70 7.77 11.88
C ASP A 358 4.89 7.11 13.25
N PHE A 359 6.07 7.29 13.88
CA PHE A 359 6.32 6.76 15.23
C PHE A 359 5.30 7.30 16.23
N TYR A 360 5.08 8.61 16.20
CA TYR A 360 4.21 9.29 17.14
C TYR A 360 2.73 9.01 16.88
N LEU A 361 2.24 9.23 15.65
CA LEU A 361 0.83 9.09 15.31
C LEU A 361 0.31 7.67 15.46
N PHE A 362 1.17 6.66 15.23
CA PHE A 362 0.77 5.27 15.28
C PHE A 362 1.29 4.53 16.52
N ASN A 363 1.90 5.24 17.47
CA ASN A 363 2.43 4.68 18.71
C ASN A 363 3.34 3.46 18.44
N TYR A 364 4.35 3.66 17.58
CA TYR A 364 5.42 2.69 17.35
C TYR A 364 6.63 3.06 18.19
N ARG A 365 7.32 2.05 18.74
CA ARG A 365 8.53 2.28 19.52
C ARG A 365 9.76 2.11 18.64
N PHE A 366 10.61 3.12 18.64
CA PHE A 366 11.87 3.08 17.91
C PHE A 366 12.77 1.90 18.35
N GLU A 367 12.65 1.51 19.62
CA GLU A 367 13.41 0.44 20.26
C GLU A 367 12.99 -0.95 19.78
N ASP A 368 11.82 -1.10 19.14
CA ASP A 368 11.36 -2.39 18.60
C ASP A 368 12.26 -2.87 17.45
N TYR A 369 12.98 -1.97 16.78
CA TYR A 369 13.95 -2.31 15.72
C TYR A 369 15.40 -1.95 16.05
N ILE A 370 15.62 -1.01 16.98
CA ILE A 370 16.96 -0.53 17.33
C ILE A 370 17.29 -0.88 18.78
N ASN A 371 18.03 -1.96 18.97
CA ASN A 371 18.56 -2.34 20.28
C ASN A 371 19.92 -1.67 20.54
N ARG A 372 19.91 -0.36 20.82
CA ARG A 372 21.11 0.42 21.18
C ARG A 372 20.83 1.32 22.39
N PRO A 373 20.94 0.81 23.63
CA PRO A 373 20.56 1.56 24.84
C PRO A 373 21.29 2.89 25.03
N LYS A 374 22.51 3.03 24.50
CA LYS A 374 23.33 4.26 24.58
C LYS A 374 23.11 5.22 23.41
N LEU A 375 22.24 4.89 22.45
CA LEU A 375 21.99 5.75 21.29
C LEU A 375 21.12 6.94 21.71
N VAL A 376 21.72 8.12 21.74
CA VAL A 376 21.00 9.38 21.90
C VAL A 376 20.92 10.08 20.54
N CYS A 377 19.70 10.22 20.03
CA CYS A 377 19.47 11.04 18.85
C CYS A 377 19.23 12.47 19.28
N THR A 378 20.15 13.37 18.95
CA THR A 378 19.98 14.82 19.09
C THR A 378 19.54 15.42 17.77
N LEU A 379 18.59 16.36 17.78
CA LEU A 379 18.19 17.09 16.57
C LEU A 379 19.42 17.86 16.08
N ASN A 380 19.95 17.47 14.93
CA ASN A 380 21.10 18.14 14.36
C ASN A 380 20.60 19.44 13.71
N SER A 381 21.12 20.59 14.14
CA SER A 381 20.73 21.95 13.68
C SER A 381 20.88 22.19 12.17
N LYS A 382 21.44 21.22 11.43
CA LYS A 382 21.56 21.20 9.96
C LYS A 382 20.33 20.62 9.24
N ILE A 383 19.42 19.94 9.94
CA ILE A 383 18.11 19.57 9.38
C ILE A 383 17.21 20.81 9.51
N LYS A 384 17.44 21.80 8.63
CA LYS A 384 16.50 22.91 8.44
C LYS A 384 15.39 22.41 7.51
N ASN A 385 14.41 21.70 8.06
CA ASN A 385 13.12 21.58 7.39
C ASN A 385 12.15 22.49 8.15
N PRO A 386 11.65 23.59 7.57
CA PRO A 386 10.72 24.49 8.24
C PRO A 386 9.34 23.87 8.52
N ASP A 387 9.09 22.64 8.06
CA ASP A 387 7.83 21.91 8.26
C ASP A 387 7.85 20.89 9.41
N TRP A 388 8.84 20.93 10.33
CA TRP A 388 8.93 20.05 11.51
C TRP A 388 9.34 20.80 12.78
#